data_AF-A0A8T4WCR1-F1
#
_entry.id   AF-A0A8T4WCR1-F1
#
_cell.length_a   1.000
_cell.length_b   1.000
_cell.length_c   1.000
_cell.angle_alpha   90.00
_cell.angle_beta   90.00
_cell.angle_gamma   90.00
#
_symmetry.space_group_name_H-M   'P 1'
#
loop_
_entity.id
_entity.type
_entity.pdbx_description
1 polymer ?
#
loop_
_entity_poly.entity_id
_entity_poly.type
_entity_poly.pdbx_seq_one_letter_code
_entity_poly.pdbx_strand_id
1 'polypeptide(L)'
;MIKKKDLLGPVTIFSYNMSPKNTDPSKVKEEGKEWLLCGLENSRNRLRIYLEKNNVSDPKSMKNREPKNYDDSKVEKIDKRAVDDGYLSGKWEFPILPEKVDEVWSDIRDLVEQDRIWGAQVTTEWIREKKDSEKHIIRVYTPNYLDKSDVMRVGNLLKDRCGIKEDIYYKPDIYNILQVYSKEGDDMKLPKEIRYEM
;
A
#
# COMPACT_ATOMS: atom_id res chain seq x y z
N MET A 1 19.08 -10.34 -21.10
CA MET A 1 18.52 -11.00 -19.90
C MET A 1 18.72 -10.08 -18.72
N ILE A 2 17.70 -9.30 -18.35
CA ILE A 2 17.73 -8.48 -17.13
C ILE A 2 17.38 -9.41 -15.96
N LYS A 3 18.21 -9.43 -14.92
CA LYS A 3 17.99 -10.30 -13.75
C LYS A 3 16.79 -9.74 -12.96
N LYS A 4 15.85 -10.62 -12.58
CA LYS A 4 14.67 -10.30 -11.75
C LYS A 4 14.98 -9.54 -10.43
N LYS A 5 16.25 -9.52 -9.99
CA LYS A 5 16.72 -8.78 -8.81
C LYS A 5 16.74 -7.26 -8.98
N ASP A 6 16.79 -6.75 -10.22
CA ASP A 6 16.88 -5.31 -10.50
C ASP A 6 15.52 -4.63 -10.64
N LEU A 7 14.42 -5.39 -10.52
CA LEU A 7 13.04 -4.90 -10.65
C LEU A 7 12.39 -4.55 -9.31
N LEU A 8 13.08 -4.67 -8.17
CA LEU A 8 12.47 -4.51 -6.84
C LEU A 8 13.37 -3.68 -5.92
N GLY A 9 13.66 -2.44 -6.32
CA GLY A 9 14.09 -1.43 -5.35
C GLY A 9 12.94 -1.10 -4.39
N PRO A 10 13.20 -0.37 -3.28
CA PRO A 10 12.24 -0.17 -2.19
C PRO A 10 10.94 0.56 -2.57
N VAL A 11 10.79 1.00 -3.82
CA VAL A 11 9.52 1.41 -4.42
C VAL A 11 9.62 1.16 -5.94
N THR A 12 9.49 -0.09 -6.37
CA THR A 12 9.18 -0.33 -7.79
C THR A 12 7.69 -0.15 -7.99
N ILE A 13 7.32 1.05 -8.37
CA ILE A 13 6.08 1.27 -9.12
C ILE A 13 6.39 0.67 -10.49
N PHE A 14 5.79 -0.49 -10.83
CA PHE A 14 5.77 -0.91 -12.23
C PHE A 14 5.31 0.29 -13.06
N SER A 15 5.79 0.46 -14.29
CA SER A 15 5.37 1.56 -15.16
C SER A 15 3.86 1.52 -15.37
N TYR A 16 3.13 2.15 -14.46
CA TYR A 16 1.68 2.25 -14.51
C TYR A 16 1.35 3.64 -15.02
N ASN A 17 0.38 3.71 -15.92
CA ASN A 17 -0.13 4.99 -16.41
C ASN A 17 -0.70 5.77 -15.22
N MET A 18 -0.08 6.91 -14.91
CA MET A 18 -0.57 7.84 -13.90
C MET A 18 -1.97 8.29 -14.28
N SER A 19 -2.85 8.36 -13.29
CA SER A 19 -4.21 8.80 -13.51
C SER A 19 -4.21 10.32 -13.72
N PRO A 20 -4.73 10.85 -14.85
CA PRO A 20 -5.09 12.25 -14.93
C PRO A 20 -6.02 12.59 -13.76
N LYS A 21 -5.85 13.78 -13.15
CA LYS A 21 -6.57 14.20 -11.93
C LYS A 21 -8.09 13.93 -11.94
N ASN A 22 -8.71 13.97 -13.12
CA ASN A 22 -10.15 13.81 -13.30
C ASN A 22 -10.55 12.46 -13.92
N THR A 23 -9.73 11.43 -13.77
CA THR A 23 -10.06 10.11 -14.32
C THR A 23 -10.76 9.25 -13.29
N ASP A 24 -11.98 8.87 -13.63
CA ASP A 24 -12.83 8.02 -12.81
C ASP A 24 -12.55 6.55 -13.11
N PRO A 25 -12.28 5.71 -12.09
CA PRO A 25 -11.94 4.29 -12.27
C PRO A 25 -12.98 3.52 -13.08
N SER A 26 -14.26 3.83 -12.89
CA SER A 26 -15.40 3.20 -13.60
C SER A 26 -15.41 3.49 -15.11
N LYS A 27 -14.72 4.53 -15.56
CA LYS A 27 -14.72 4.98 -16.96
C LYS A 27 -13.54 4.42 -17.76
N VAL A 28 -12.56 3.80 -17.10
CA VAL A 28 -11.32 3.33 -17.76
C VAL A 28 -11.46 1.90 -18.25
N LYS A 29 -11.86 1.74 -19.51
CA LYS A 29 -12.05 0.45 -20.19
C LYS A 29 -10.91 0.04 -21.13
N GLU A 30 -9.79 0.75 -21.09
CA GLU A 30 -8.67 0.52 -22.01
C GLU A 30 -7.76 -0.62 -21.52
N GLU A 31 -7.40 -1.52 -22.43
CA GLU A 31 -6.44 -2.58 -22.14
C GLU A 31 -5.08 -2.01 -21.71
N GLY A 32 -4.46 -2.65 -20.71
CA GLY A 32 -3.18 -2.21 -20.16
C GLY A 32 -3.28 -1.06 -19.14
N LYS A 33 -4.46 -0.46 -18.93
CA LYS A 33 -4.71 0.48 -17.83
C LYS A 33 -5.37 -0.22 -16.65
N GLU A 34 -4.66 -1.13 -15.99
CA GLU A 34 -5.24 -1.95 -14.91
C GLU A 34 -5.46 -1.18 -13.59
N TRP A 35 -4.59 -0.21 -13.32
CA TRP A 35 -4.60 0.56 -12.08
C TRP A 35 -4.52 2.05 -12.38
N LEU A 36 -5.30 2.83 -11.64
CA LEU A 36 -5.10 4.28 -11.52
C LEU A 36 -4.27 4.55 -10.27
N LEU A 37 -3.25 5.40 -10.42
CA LEU A 37 -2.31 5.72 -9.37
C LEU A 37 -2.40 7.20 -9.01
N CYS A 38 -2.29 7.50 -7.73
CA CYS A 38 -2.11 8.85 -7.22
C CYS A 38 -1.11 8.84 -6.06
N GLY A 39 -0.27 9.86 -5.93
CA GLY A 39 0.56 10.05 -4.73
C GLY A 39 1.88 9.28 -4.69
N LEU A 40 1.98 8.18 -5.42
CA LEU A 40 3.17 7.32 -5.46
C LEU A 40 4.36 7.92 -6.21
N GLU A 41 4.34 9.22 -6.57
CA GLU A 41 5.50 9.83 -7.18
C GLU A 41 6.70 9.74 -6.25
N ASN A 42 7.70 8.98 -6.70
CA ASN A 42 8.95 8.73 -6.00
C ASN A 42 9.88 9.96 -6.02
N SER A 43 9.32 11.17 -6.06
CA SER A 43 10.11 12.37 -5.83
C SER A 43 10.49 12.35 -4.35
N ARG A 44 11.79 12.25 -4.06
CA ARG A 44 12.31 12.25 -2.68
C ARG A 44 11.74 13.40 -1.85
N ASN A 45 11.40 14.51 -2.52
CA ASN A 45 10.77 15.67 -1.94
C ASN A 45 9.36 15.39 -1.39
N ARG A 46 8.49 14.68 -2.13
CA ARG A 46 7.12 14.40 -1.67
C ARG A 46 7.11 13.46 -0.47
N LEU A 47 7.91 12.39 -0.52
CA LEU A 47 8.05 11.50 0.63
C LEU A 47 8.52 12.29 1.86
N ARG A 48 9.55 13.12 1.70
CA ARG A 48 10.04 13.97 2.79
C ARG A 48 8.96 14.90 3.35
N ILE A 49 8.21 15.59 2.48
CA ILE A 49 7.10 16.47 2.89
C ILE A 49 6.05 15.69 3.67
N TYR A 50 5.64 14.51 3.18
CA TYR A 50 4.67 13.65 3.86
C TYR A 50 5.17 13.23 5.25
N LEU A 51 6.41 12.74 5.35
CA LEU A 51 7.00 12.27 6.61
C LEU A 51 7.07 13.42 7.64
N GLU A 52 7.57 14.59 7.23
CA GLU A 52 7.69 15.77 8.09
C GLU A 52 6.30 16.28 8.54
N LYS A 53 5.36 16.43 7.60
CA LYS A 53 4.02 16.96 7.86
C LYS A 53 3.20 16.08 8.79
N ASN A 54 3.30 14.76 8.65
CA ASN A 54 2.50 13.80 9.40
C ASN A 54 3.27 13.18 10.58
N ASN A 55 4.48 13.66 10.87
CA ASN A 55 5.35 13.17 11.94
C ASN A 55 5.58 11.64 11.86
N VAL A 56 5.86 11.15 10.66
CA VAL A 56 6.07 9.72 10.38
C VAL A 56 7.55 9.41 10.47
N SER A 57 7.87 8.33 11.17
CA SER A 57 9.25 7.84 11.31
C SER A 57 9.83 7.50 9.94
N ASP A 58 10.95 8.12 9.58
CA ASP A 58 11.64 7.84 8.31
C ASP A 58 12.05 6.35 8.26
N PRO A 59 11.62 5.58 7.24
CA PRO A 59 12.05 4.20 7.03
C PRO A 59 13.57 4.01 7.12
N LYS A 60 14.36 4.97 6.63
CA LYS A 60 15.83 4.89 6.63
C LYS A 60 16.43 4.99 8.03
N SER A 61 15.75 5.66 8.96
CA SER A 61 16.19 5.78 10.35
C SER A 61 16.01 4.48 11.14
N MET A 62 15.27 3.51 10.60
CA MET A 62 14.93 2.27 11.31
C MET A 62 16.10 1.28 11.41
N LYS A 63 17.16 1.41 10.60
CA LYS A 63 18.30 0.47 10.55
C LYS A 63 19.06 0.27 11.87
N ASN A 64 18.89 1.20 12.82
CA ASN A 64 19.56 1.16 14.12
C ASN A 64 18.59 1.02 15.30
N ARG A 65 17.30 0.74 15.03
CA ARG A 65 16.28 0.64 16.09
C ARG A 65 16.16 -0.81 16.55
N GLU A 66 16.25 -1.05 17.85
CA GLU A 66 15.98 -2.37 18.40
C GLU A 66 14.51 -2.77 18.12
N PRO A 67 14.26 -4.03 17.71
CA PRO A 67 12.90 -4.50 17.48
C PRO A 67 12.08 -4.39 18.77
N LYS A 68 10.82 -3.95 18.64
CA LYS A 68 9.87 -4.01 19.75
C LYS A 68 9.44 -5.48 19.93
N ASN A 69 9.49 -5.97 21.17
CA ASN A 69 9.00 -7.30 21.55
C ASN A 69 7.56 -7.52 21.06
N TYR A 70 7.40 -8.23 19.94
CA TYR A 70 6.16 -8.87 19.56
C TYR A 70 6.22 -10.31 20.07
N ASP A 71 5.12 -10.79 20.64
CA ASP A 71 4.96 -12.13 21.25
C ASP A 71 5.13 -13.30 20.24
N ASP A 72 5.39 -13.00 18.97
CA ASP A 72 5.65 -13.97 17.91
C ASP A 72 7.05 -13.78 17.32
N SER A 73 7.94 -14.72 17.66
CA SER A 73 9.33 -14.77 17.18
C SER A 73 9.47 -14.78 15.65
N LYS A 74 8.43 -15.12 14.88
CA LYS A 74 8.46 -15.09 13.41
C LYS A 74 8.22 -13.70 12.86
N VAL A 75 7.23 -13.00 13.40
CA VAL A 75 6.90 -11.62 13.02
C VAL A 75 8.10 -10.70 13.26
N GLU A 76 8.76 -10.83 14.40
CA GLU A 76 9.93 -10.02 14.73
C GLU A 76 11.08 -10.24 13.73
N LYS A 77 11.35 -11.49 13.35
CA LYS A 77 12.36 -11.83 12.33
C LYS A 77 12.04 -11.19 10.98
N ILE A 78 10.76 -11.15 10.61
CA ILE A 78 10.30 -10.52 9.36
C ILE A 78 10.47 -9.01 9.44
N ASP A 79 10.12 -8.40 10.57
CA ASP A 79 10.28 -6.96 10.78
C ASP A 79 11.76 -6.55 10.73
N LYS A 80 12.65 -7.33 11.36
CA LYS A 80 14.10 -7.13 11.26
C LYS A 80 14.59 -7.22 9.81
N ARG A 81 14.17 -8.25 9.09
CA ARG A 81 14.52 -8.41 7.67
C ARG A 81 13.98 -7.26 6.81
N ALA A 82 12.76 -6.79 7.08
CA ALA A 82 12.16 -5.66 6.39
C ALA A 82 12.98 -4.38 6.57
N VAL A 83 13.50 -4.15 7.78
CA VAL A 83 14.42 -3.03 8.08
C VAL A 83 15.75 -3.19 7.35
N ASP A 84 16.36 -4.37 7.41
CA ASP A 84 17.66 -4.66 6.80
C ASP A 84 17.61 -4.50 5.27
N ASP A 85 16.58 -5.07 4.64
CA ASP A 85 16.35 -5.06 3.20
C ASP A 85 15.71 -3.75 2.70
N GLY A 86 15.16 -2.92 3.61
CA GLY A 86 14.52 -1.63 3.30
C GLY A 86 13.07 -1.73 2.77
N TYR A 87 12.38 -2.85 3.00
CA TYR A 87 10.99 -3.07 2.58
C TYR A 87 9.99 -2.72 3.69
N LEU A 88 9.90 -1.43 4.01
CA LEU A 88 9.08 -0.93 5.11
C LEU A 88 7.72 -0.36 4.67
N SER A 89 7.42 -0.31 3.37
CA SER A 89 6.10 0.08 2.91
C SER A 89 5.05 -0.99 3.17
N GLY A 90 3.79 -0.58 3.17
CA GLY A 90 2.65 -1.49 3.12
C GLY A 90 1.40 -0.74 2.71
N LYS A 91 0.26 -1.44 2.74
CA LYS A 91 -1.01 -0.87 2.26
C LYS A 91 -2.20 -1.33 3.06
N TRP A 92 -3.15 -0.41 3.27
CA TRP A 92 -4.55 -0.76 3.49
C TRP A 92 -5.15 -1.22 2.15
N GLU A 93 -5.88 -2.32 2.16
CA GLU A 93 -6.56 -2.88 0.98
C GLU A 93 -8.02 -3.20 1.34
N PHE A 94 -8.95 -2.79 0.47
CA PHE A 94 -10.37 -3.04 0.67
C PHE A 94 -11.15 -3.02 -0.66
N PRO A 95 -12.24 -3.79 -0.76
CA PRO A 95 -13.11 -3.79 -1.93
C PRO A 95 -14.15 -2.65 -1.85
N ILE A 96 -14.56 -2.12 -3.00
CA ILE A 96 -15.61 -1.10 -3.12
C ILE A 96 -16.54 -1.41 -4.30
N LEU A 97 -17.82 -1.12 -4.15
CA LEU A 97 -18.81 -1.34 -5.20
C LEU A 97 -18.60 -0.35 -6.38
N PRO A 98 -18.90 -0.75 -7.63
CA PRO A 98 -18.76 0.09 -8.82
C PRO A 98 -19.46 1.45 -8.71
N GLU A 99 -20.65 1.49 -8.11
CA GLU A 99 -21.43 2.72 -7.93
C GLU A 99 -20.82 3.70 -6.92
N LYS A 100 -19.86 3.25 -6.10
CA LYS A 100 -19.18 4.07 -5.08
C LYS A 100 -17.72 4.37 -5.40
N VAL A 101 -17.13 3.66 -6.36
CA VAL A 101 -15.68 3.73 -6.59
C VAL A 101 -15.21 5.15 -6.96
N ASP A 102 -15.98 5.88 -7.78
CA ASP A 102 -15.56 7.20 -8.27
C ASP A 102 -15.62 8.25 -7.16
N GLU A 103 -16.66 8.22 -6.32
CA GLU A 103 -16.84 9.07 -5.13
C GLU A 103 -15.68 8.85 -4.15
N VAL A 104 -15.48 7.60 -3.73
CA VAL A 104 -14.42 7.21 -2.78
C VAL A 104 -13.03 7.52 -3.35
N TRP A 105 -12.81 7.26 -4.64
CA TRP A 105 -11.53 7.57 -5.28
C TRP A 105 -11.26 9.07 -5.32
N SER A 106 -12.30 9.89 -5.52
CA SER A 106 -12.15 11.35 -5.45
C SER A 106 -11.69 11.81 -4.07
N ASP A 107 -12.32 11.33 -3.00
CA ASP A 107 -11.91 11.67 -1.64
C ASP A 107 -10.45 11.26 -1.36
N ILE A 108 -10.06 10.07 -1.83
CA ILE A 108 -8.68 9.58 -1.70
C ILE A 108 -7.70 10.48 -2.46
N ARG A 109 -8.02 10.91 -3.68
CA ARG A 109 -7.18 11.85 -4.43
C ARG A 109 -7.01 13.16 -3.65
N ASP A 110 -8.08 13.70 -3.08
CA ASP A 110 -8.01 14.92 -2.28
C ASP A 110 -7.10 14.75 -1.05
N LEU A 111 -7.19 13.61 -0.35
CA LEU A 111 -6.29 13.29 0.76
C LEU A 111 -4.83 13.18 0.31
N VAL A 112 -4.57 12.63 -0.88
CA VAL A 112 -3.24 12.53 -1.48
C VAL A 112 -2.70 13.92 -1.86
N GLU A 113 -3.51 14.78 -2.48
CA GLU A 113 -3.13 16.14 -2.87
C GLU A 113 -2.84 17.02 -1.65
N GLN A 114 -3.52 16.77 -0.54
CA GLN A 114 -3.29 17.45 0.73
C GLN A 114 -2.14 16.83 1.54
N ASP A 115 -1.39 15.86 1.00
CA ASP A 115 -0.35 15.10 1.70
C ASP A 115 -0.81 14.48 3.03
N ARG A 116 -2.11 14.15 3.15
CA ARG A 116 -2.68 13.50 4.34
C ARG A 116 -2.51 11.98 4.27
N ILE A 117 -2.44 11.42 3.07
CA ILE A 117 -2.04 10.04 2.79
C ILE A 117 -0.94 10.06 1.73
N TRP A 118 -0.03 9.09 1.77
CA TRP A 118 1.17 9.11 0.94
C TRP A 118 0.87 8.80 -0.53
N GLY A 119 0.07 7.77 -0.78
CA GLY A 119 -0.34 7.41 -2.13
C GLY A 119 -1.37 6.30 -2.14
N ALA A 120 -2.00 6.11 -3.30
CA ALA A 120 -3.08 5.16 -3.47
C ALA A 120 -3.14 4.60 -4.89
N GLN A 121 -3.79 3.45 -5.02
CA GLN A 121 -4.12 2.81 -6.28
C GLN A 121 -5.56 2.29 -6.25
N VAL A 122 -6.20 2.23 -7.41
CA VAL A 122 -7.51 1.62 -7.58
C VAL A 122 -7.58 0.85 -8.90
N THR A 123 -8.21 -0.32 -8.88
CA THR A 123 -8.49 -1.09 -10.10
C THR A 123 -9.41 -0.31 -11.03
N THR A 124 -9.13 -0.32 -12.32
CA THR A 124 -10.02 0.24 -13.34
C THR A 124 -11.20 -0.67 -13.66
N GLU A 125 -12.18 -0.13 -14.39
CA GLU A 125 -13.26 -0.89 -15.01
C GLU A 125 -12.74 -2.08 -15.83
N TRP A 126 -11.72 -1.84 -16.66
CA TRP A 126 -11.12 -2.87 -17.51
C TRP A 126 -10.68 -4.11 -16.72
N ILE A 127 -9.91 -3.91 -15.65
CA ILE A 127 -9.39 -5.05 -14.88
C ILE A 127 -10.49 -5.70 -14.03
N ARG A 128 -11.50 -4.92 -13.62
CA ARG A 128 -12.66 -5.45 -12.89
C ARG A 128 -13.45 -6.40 -13.79
N GLU A 129 -13.81 -5.96 -15.00
CA GLU A 129 -14.50 -6.78 -16.01
C GLU A 129 -13.65 -7.99 -16.42
N LYS A 130 -12.35 -7.80 -16.70
CA LYS A 130 -11.44 -8.89 -17.08
C LYS A 130 -11.31 -9.99 -16.02
N LYS A 131 -11.44 -9.62 -14.74
CA LYS A 131 -11.39 -10.56 -13.61
C LYS A 131 -12.76 -11.10 -13.20
N ASP A 132 -13.82 -10.74 -13.90
CA ASP A 132 -15.21 -11.06 -13.54
C ASP A 132 -15.51 -10.71 -12.08
N SER A 133 -15.04 -9.54 -11.63
CA SER A 133 -15.19 -9.10 -10.26
C SER A 133 -16.38 -8.17 -10.09
N GLU A 134 -17.15 -8.38 -9.04
CA GLU A 134 -18.26 -7.49 -8.68
C GLU A 134 -17.80 -6.16 -8.08
N LYS A 135 -16.52 -6.05 -7.65
CA LYS A 135 -16.01 -4.91 -6.88
C LYS A 135 -14.67 -4.42 -7.41
N HIS A 136 -14.41 -3.13 -7.27
CA HIS A 136 -13.06 -2.59 -7.40
C HIS A 136 -12.27 -2.86 -6.13
N ILE A 137 -10.94 -2.88 -6.24
CA ILE A 137 -10.02 -2.91 -5.11
C ILE A 137 -9.32 -1.57 -5.02
N ILE A 138 -9.36 -0.96 -3.84
CA ILE A 138 -8.56 0.22 -3.50
C ILE A 138 -7.41 -0.20 -2.59
N ARG A 139 -6.25 0.42 -2.82
CA ARG A 139 -5.04 0.29 -2.02
C ARG A 139 -4.56 1.65 -1.60
N VAL A 140 -4.27 1.83 -0.32
CA VAL A 140 -3.72 3.07 0.24
C VAL A 140 -2.46 2.77 1.00
N TYR A 141 -1.37 3.42 0.62
CA TYR A 141 -0.02 3.07 1.03
C TYR A 141 0.46 3.91 2.20
N THR A 142 1.25 3.30 3.06
CA THR A 142 2.10 4.03 4.01
C THR A 142 3.57 3.69 3.77
N PRO A 143 4.49 4.64 4.01
CA PRO A 143 5.91 4.42 3.73
C PRO A 143 6.60 3.56 4.81
N ASN A 144 6.00 3.42 5.99
CA ASN A 144 6.57 2.71 7.13
C ASN A 144 5.50 1.96 7.94
N TYR A 145 5.32 0.66 7.70
CA TYR A 145 4.33 -0.14 8.42
C TYR A 145 4.67 -0.38 9.90
N LEU A 146 5.93 -0.16 10.30
CA LEU A 146 6.36 -0.21 11.70
C LEU A 146 5.99 1.07 12.46
N ASP A 147 5.70 2.17 11.73
CA ASP A 147 5.06 3.35 12.31
C ASP A 147 3.55 3.11 12.45
N LYS A 148 3.19 2.36 13.49
CA LYS A 148 1.79 2.03 13.78
C LYS A 148 0.93 3.30 13.93
N SER A 149 1.50 4.41 14.40
CA SER A 149 0.74 5.67 14.53
C SER A 149 0.27 6.16 13.16
N ASP A 150 1.17 6.19 12.17
CA ASP A 150 0.80 6.58 10.80
C ASP A 150 -0.17 5.58 10.17
N VAL A 151 0.08 4.28 10.34
CA VAL A 151 -0.79 3.22 9.78
C VAL A 151 -2.23 3.37 10.29
N MET A 152 -2.42 3.51 11.60
CA MET A 152 -3.75 3.67 12.19
C MET A 152 -4.38 5.02 11.85
N ARG A 153 -3.58 6.10 11.79
CA ARG A 153 -4.05 7.43 11.35
C ARG A 153 -4.62 7.38 9.94
N VAL A 154 -3.91 6.74 9.01
CA VAL A 154 -4.38 6.57 7.62
C VAL A 154 -5.64 5.72 7.60
N GLY A 155 -5.71 4.61 8.33
CA GLY A 155 -6.93 3.79 8.39
C GLY A 155 -8.15 4.56 8.90
N ASN A 156 -7.99 5.36 9.94
CA ASN A 156 -9.06 6.23 10.45
C ASN A 156 -9.49 7.27 9.41
N LEU A 157 -8.56 7.89 8.68
CA LEU A 157 -8.90 8.82 7.61
C LEU A 157 -9.75 8.17 6.53
N LEU A 158 -9.46 6.94 6.17
CA LEU A 158 -10.21 6.19 5.16
C LEU A 158 -11.65 5.92 5.64
N LYS A 159 -11.84 5.53 6.90
CA LYS A 159 -13.19 5.35 7.47
C LYS A 159 -13.94 6.69 7.58
N ASP A 160 -13.30 7.71 8.14
CA ASP A 160 -13.95 8.98 8.47
C ASP A 160 -14.21 9.88 7.26
N ARG A 161 -13.28 9.92 6.30
CA ARG A 161 -13.34 10.87 5.17
C ARG A 161 -13.86 10.24 3.89
N CYS A 162 -13.66 8.94 3.69
CA CYS A 162 -14.13 8.24 2.49
C CYS A 162 -15.38 7.37 2.75
N GLY A 163 -15.93 7.42 3.97
CA GLY A 163 -17.18 6.75 4.33
C GLY A 163 -17.11 5.22 4.33
N ILE A 164 -15.93 4.63 4.49
CA ILE A 164 -15.74 3.18 4.49
C ILE A 164 -16.22 2.62 5.84
N LYS A 165 -17.22 1.73 5.79
CA LYS A 165 -17.84 1.16 7.00
C LYS A 165 -17.36 -0.25 7.29
N GLU A 166 -16.96 -0.95 6.23
CA GLU A 166 -16.48 -2.32 6.27
C GLU A 166 -15.09 -2.40 6.92
N ASP A 167 -14.72 -3.62 7.29
CA ASP A 167 -13.39 -3.91 7.79
C ASP A 167 -12.36 -3.73 6.67
N ILE A 168 -11.27 -3.06 7.01
CA ILE A 168 -10.13 -2.88 6.11
C ILE A 168 -8.91 -3.62 6.66
N TYR A 169 -8.06 -4.11 5.77
CA TYR A 169 -6.92 -4.95 6.15
C TYR A 169 -5.62 -4.35 5.69
N TYR A 170 -4.63 -4.35 6.56
CA TYR A 170 -3.30 -3.83 6.27
C TYR A 170 -2.32 -4.96 6.00
N LYS A 171 -1.61 -4.87 4.85
CA LYS A 171 -0.59 -5.84 4.43
C LYS A 171 0.76 -5.14 4.20
N PRO A 172 1.81 -5.46 4.98
CA PRO A 172 3.18 -5.07 4.69
C PRO A 172 3.66 -5.64 3.35
N ASP A 173 4.41 -4.86 2.57
CA ASP A 173 4.90 -5.32 1.26
C ASP A 173 5.89 -6.48 1.38
N ILE A 174 6.66 -6.52 2.46
CA ILE A 174 7.58 -7.62 2.76
C ILE A 174 6.86 -8.97 2.86
N TYR A 175 5.57 -9.02 3.23
CA TYR A 175 4.83 -10.29 3.31
C TYR A 175 4.64 -10.92 1.92
N ASN A 176 4.32 -10.10 0.91
CA ASN A 176 4.20 -10.57 -0.47
C ASN A 176 5.56 -11.01 -1.03
N ILE A 177 6.62 -10.26 -0.72
CA ILE A 177 7.99 -10.58 -1.14
C ILE A 177 8.40 -11.94 -0.56
N LEU A 178 8.20 -12.14 0.74
CA LEU A 178 8.55 -13.38 1.40
C LEU A 178 7.75 -14.57 0.86
N GLN A 179 6.46 -14.42 0.55
CA GLN A 179 5.70 -15.49 -0.08
C GLN A 179 6.23 -15.89 -1.45
N VAL A 180 6.65 -14.93 -2.28
CA VAL A 180 7.27 -15.19 -3.59
C VAL A 180 8.58 -15.97 -3.44
N TYR A 181 9.28 -15.80 -2.31
CA TYR A 181 10.56 -16.47 -2.04
C TYR A 181 10.46 -17.71 -1.15
N SER A 182 9.36 -17.91 -0.42
CA SER A 182 9.17 -19.03 0.50
C SER A 182 8.89 -20.32 -0.29
N LYS A 183 9.77 -21.32 -0.15
CA LYS A 183 9.50 -22.68 -0.64
C LYS A 183 8.65 -23.45 0.38
N GLU A 184 8.06 -24.57 -0.03
CA GLU A 184 7.49 -25.52 0.94
C GLU A 184 8.55 -25.93 1.97
N GLY A 185 8.23 -25.80 3.26
CA GLY A 185 9.15 -26.05 4.38
C GLY A 185 9.88 -24.82 4.94
N ASP A 186 9.64 -23.61 4.43
CA ASP A 186 10.23 -22.39 4.99
C ASP A 186 9.53 -21.96 6.29
N ASP A 187 10.29 -21.82 7.37
CA ASP A 187 9.81 -21.40 8.69
C ASP A 187 9.20 -19.98 8.69
N MET A 188 9.48 -19.19 7.64
CA MET A 188 8.92 -17.85 7.42
C MET A 188 7.51 -17.83 6.79
N LYS A 189 6.84 -18.99 6.62
CA LYS A 189 5.42 -19.00 6.23
C LYS A 189 4.56 -18.30 7.28
N LEU A 190 3.87 -17.23 6.86
CA LEU A 190 3.02 -16.40 7.71
C LEU A 190 1.62 -17.01 7.90
N PRO A 191 1.03 -16.93 9.11
CA PRO A 191 -0.30 -17.47 9.40
C PRO A 191 -1.48 -16.63 8.83
N LYS A 192 -1.25 -15.38 8.40
CA LYS A 192 -2.22 -14.53 7.66
C LYS A 192 -1.42 -13.42 6.97
N GLU A 193 -1.79 -12.99 5.76
CA GLU A 193 -1.17 -11.85 5.05
C GLU A 193 -1.43 -10.48 5.70
N ILE A 194 -2.04 -10.45 6.88
CA ILE A 194 -2.63 -9.26 7.49
C ILE A 194 -1.86 -8.92 8.76
N ARG A 195 -1.41 -7.68 8.87
CA ARG A 195 -0.68 -7.14 10.03
C ARG A 195 -1.57 -6.31 10.95
N TYR A 196 -2.47 -5.52 10.36
CA TYR A 196 -3.45 -4.72 11.09
C TYR A 196 -4.81 -4.85 10.42
N GLU A 197 -5.86 -4.62 11.20
CA GLU A 197 -7.25 -4.71 10.81
C GLU A 197 -8.01 -3.60 11.54
N MET A 198 -9.02 -3.03 10.90
CA MET A 198 -9.79 -1.90 11.43
C MET A 198 -11.24 -1.98 11.04
#